data_AF-A0A837DVT0-F1
#
_entry.id   AF-A0A837DVT0-F1
#
_cell.length_a   1.000
_cell.length_b   1.000
_cell.length_c   1.000
_cell.angle_alpha   90.00
_cell.angle_beta   90.00
_cell.angle_gamma   90.00
#
_symmetry.space_group_name_H-M   'P 1'
#
loop_
_entity.id
_entity.type
_entity.pdbx_description
1 polymer ?
#
loop_
_entity_poly.entity_id
_entity_poly.type
_entity_poly.pdbx_seq_one_letter_code
_entity_poly.pdbx_strand_id
1 'polypeptide(L)' 'MYRTQINANVPIQNGSGQIIVDLPDILHAGDYLMVGDTETRWRVKESTLIVHDEFHPKKEYVDLVLDVTKQ' A
#
# COMPACT_ATOMS: atom_id res chain seq x y z
N MET A 1 10.12 -2.75 -8.26
CA MET A 1 9.26 -2.25 -7.17
C MET A 1 7.82 -2.61 -7.51
N TYR A 2 6.95 -2.78 -6.52
CA TYR A 2 5.51 -2.93 -6.70
C TYR A 2 4.86 -1.57 -6.64
N ARG A 3 4.10 -1.21 -7.68
CA ARG A 3 3.24 -0.04 -7.62
C ARG A 3 2.17 -0.30 -6.57
N THR A 4 2.19 0.49 -5.50
CA THR A 4 1.38 0.24 -4.31
C THR A 4 0.41 1.40 -4.08
N GLN A 5 -0.87 1.09 -4.00
CA GLN A 5 -1.90 2.00 -3.52
C GLN A 5 -2.16 1.73 -2.04
N ILE A 6 -2.04 2.76 -1.22
CA ILE A 6 -2.30 2.71 0.21
C ILE A 6 -3.62 3.44 0.46
N ASN A 7 -4.60 2.70 0.95
CA ASN A 7 -5.87 3.24 1.38
C ASN A 7 -5.82 3.43 2.89
N ALA A 8 -5.73 4.68 3.33
CA ALA A 8 -5.83 5.01 4.73
C ALA A 8 -7.26 5.49 5.01
N ASN A 9 -7.97 4.83 5.94
CA ASN A 9 -9.28 5.31 6.41
C ASN A 9 -9.10 6.45 7.43
N VAL A 10 -8.35 7.48 7.05
CA VAL A 10 -8.12 8.70 7.81
C VAL A 10 -8.19 9.89 6.86
N PRO A 11 -8.63 11.06 7.32
CA PRO A 11 -8.47 12.29 6.56
C PRO A 11 -6.98 12.67 6.55
N ILE A 12 -6.26 12.21 5.52
CA ILE A 12 -4.99 12.82 5.14
C ILE A 12 -5.36 14.24 4.69
N GLN A 13 -4.81 15.26 5.33
CA GLN A 13 -5.22 16.66 5.17
C GLN A 13 -5.47 17.00 3.68
N ASN A 14 -6.71 17.34 3.34
CA ASN A 14 -7.18 17.81 2.03
C ASN A 14 -7.01 16.86 0.82
N GLY A 15 -7.32 15.58 0.94
CA GLY A 15 -7.50 14.70 -0.21
C GLY A 15 -8.14 13.36 0.14
N SER A 16 -8.71 12.67 -0.85
CA SER A 16 -9.04 11.25 -0.71
C SER A 16 -7.76 10.53 -0.26
N GLY A 17 -7.79 9.82 0.89
CA GLY A 17 -6.63 9.22 1.58
C GLY A 17 -5.95 8.06 0.84
N GLN A 18 -5.80 8.19 -0.48
CA GLN A 18 -5.11 7.28 -1.37
C GLN A 18 -3.70 7.82 -1.61
N ILE A 19 -2.70 7.04 -1.20
CA ILE A 19 -1.29 7.33 -1.47
C ILE A 19 -0.78 6.28 -2.46
N ILE A 20 -0.14 6.70 -3.55
CA ILE A 20 0.52 5.80 -4.50
C ILE A 20 2.02 5.89 -4.30
N VAL A 21 2.66 4.76 -3.96
CA VAL A 21 4.11 4.64 -3.74
C VAL A 21 4.66 3.36 -4.35
N ASP A 22 5.94 3.32 -4.62
CA ASP A 22 6.64 2.11 -5.04
C ASP A 22 7.28 1.42 -3.84
N LEU A 23 6.81 0.23 -3.49
CA LEU A 23 7.39 -0.58 -2.43
C LEU A 23 8.34 -1.65 -2.99
N PRO A 24 9.48 -1.92 -2.32
CA PRO A 24 10.38 -3.00 -2.74
C PRO A 24 9.76 -4.38 -2.53
N ASP A 25 8.92 -4.50 -1.49
CA ASP A 25 8.40 -5.76 -0.96
C ASP A 25 6.89 -5.68 -0.73
N ILE A 26 6.26 -6.86 -0.70
CA ILE A 26 4.85 -7.01 -0.36
C ILE A 26 4.74 -7.00 1.16
N LEU A 27 3.98 -6.04 1.70
CA LEU A 27 3.66 -6.03 3.13
C LEU A 27 2.42 -6.88 3.38
N HIS A 28 2.37 -7.56 4.52
CA HIS A 28 1.27 -8.43 4.93
C HIS A 28 0.49 -7.84 6.11
N ALA A 29 -0.69 -8.41 6.38
CA ALA A 29 -1.49 -8.02 7.54
C ALA A 29 -0.68 -8.14 8.84
N GLY A 30 -0.65 -7.05 9.62
CA GLY A 30 0.14 -6.95 10.85
C GLY A 30 1.47 -6.23 10.67
N ASP A 31 2.00 -6.14 9.45
CA ASP A 31 3.20 -5.36 9.16
C ASP A 31 2.94 -3.87 9.36
N TYR A 32 4.05 -3.14 9.43
CA TYR A 32 4.04 -1.71 9.66
C TYR A 32 4.68 -0.96 8.51
N LEU A 33 4.06 0.15 8.16
CA LEU A 33 4.49 1.03 7.11
C LEU A 33 4.61 2.45 7.66
N MET A 34 5.66 3.15 7.24
CA MET A 34 5.83 4.57 7.48
C MET A 34 5.82 5.25 6.11
N VAL A 35 4.91 6.20 5.93
CA VAL A 35 4.74 6.89 4.65
C VAL A 35 4.78 8.38 4.90
N GLY A 36 5.72 9.08 4.28
CA GLY A 36 5.87 10.53 4.47
C GLY A 36 6.62 10.85 5.76
N ASP A 37 5.95 11.52 6.71
CA ASP A 37 6.56 11.81 8.01
C ASP A 37 6.88 10.49 8.73
N THR A 38 8.05 10.46 9.38
CA THR A 38 8.54 9.27 10.08
C THR A 38 7.89 9.08 11.45
N GLU A 39 7.02 9.99 11.85
CA GLU A 39 6.34 9.99 13.15
C GLU A 39 5.04 9.18 13.10
N THR A 40 4.45 9.00 11.92
CA THR A 40 3.19 8.27 11.75
C THR A 40 3.42 6.83 11.31
N ARG A 41 3.12 5.91 12.23
CA ARG A 41 3.15 4.46 11.98
C ARG A 41 1.76 3.96 11.55
N TRP A 42 1.72 3.33 10.38
CA TRP A 42 0.53 2.67 9.86
C TRP A 42 0.65 1.17 10.04
N ARG A 43 -0.43 0.52 10.48
CA ARG A 43 -0.52 -0.94 10.53
C ARG A 43 -1.31 -1.43 9.32
N VAL A 44 -0.76 -2.38 8.59
CA VAL A 44 -1.43 -3.05 7.47
C VAL A 44 -2.51 -3.96 8.04
N LYS A 45 -3.74 -3.76 7.56
CA LYS A 45 -4.89 -4.63 7.85
C LYS A 45 -5.01 -5.73 6.82
N GLU A 46 -4.86 -5.37 5.55
CA GLU A 46 -5.06 -6.26 4.42
C GLU A 46 -4.16 -5.84 3.25
N SER A 47 -3.77 -6.84 2.46
CA SER A 47 -2.92 -6.68 1.29
C SER A 47 -3.52 -7.45 0.13
N THR A 48 -3.83 -6.73 -0.95
CA THR A 48 -4.48 -7.28 -2.14
C THR A 48 -3.58 -7.11 -3.35
N LEU A 49 -3.32 -8.19 -4.08
CA LEU A 49 -2.58 -8.14 -5.34
C LEU A 49 -3.57 -8.09 -6.50
N ILE A 50 -3.42 -7.08 -7.36
CA ILE A 50 -4.17 -6.95 -8.61
C ILE A 50 -3.21 -7.32 -9.74
N VAL A 51 -3.44 -8.49 -10.34
CA VAL A 51 -2.64 -8.99 -11.47
C VAL A 51 -3.32 -8.55 -12.76
N HIS A 52 -2.65 -7.72 -13.54
CA HIS A 52 -3.16 -7.22 -14.82
C HIS A 52 -2.87 -8.15 -16.00
N ASP A 53 -1.88 -9.03 -15.87
CA ASP A 53 -1.55 -10.05 -16.86
C ASP A 53 -1.19 -11.37 -16.15
N GLU A 54 -2.09 -12.36 -16.24
CA GLU A 54 -1.90 -13.68 -15.63
C GLU A 54 -0.85 -14.53 -16.36
N PHE A 55 -0.54 -14.23 -17.63
CA PHE A 55 0.47 -14.94 -18.42
C PHE A 55 1.88 -14.39 -18.21
N HIS A 56 1.99 -13.16 -17.71
CA HIS A 56 3.27 -12.52 -17.38
C HIS A 56 3.28 -12.02 -15.93
N PRO A 57 3.60 -12.89 -14.94
CA PRO A 57 3.61 -12.54 -13.52
C PRO A 57 4.83 -11.71 -13.12
N LYS A 58 5.28 -10.78 -13.97
CA LYS A 58 6.37 -9.85 -13.64
C LYS A 58 5.82 -8.75 -12.73
N LYS A 59 6.66 -8.23 -11.84
CA LYS A 59 6.30 -7.17 -10.88
C LYS A 59 5.73 -5.90 -11.54
N GLU A 60 6.00 -5.68 -12.83
CA GLU A 60 5.49 -4.55 -13.61
C GLU A 60 4.00 -4.66 -13.99
N TYR A 61 3.41 -5.86 -13.88
CA TYR A 61 1.99 -6.12 -14.17
C TYR A 61 1.16 -6.42 -12.92
N VAL A 62 1.73 -6.16 -11.73
CA VAL A 62 1.07 -6.46 -10.45
C VAL A 62 1.03 -5.19 -9.62
N ASP A 63 -0.17 -4.69 -9.36
CA ASP A 63 -0.40 -3.62 -8.39
C ASP A 63 -0.65 -4.22 -7.00
N LEU A 64 -0.15 -3.56 -5.97
CA LEU A 64 -0.40 -3.90 -4.57
C LEU A 64 -1.35 -2.87 -3.96
N VAL A 65 -2.42 -3.32 -3.32
CA VAL A 65 -3.33 -2.45 -2.56
C VAL A 65 -3.18 -2.79 -1.09
N LEU A 66 -2.86 -1.80 -0.27
CA LEU A 66 -2.72 -1.92 1.18
C LEU A 66 -3.81 -1.12 1.87
N ASP A 67 -4.63 -1.80 2.66
CA ASP A 67 -5.54 -1.13 3.58
C ASP A 67 -4.84 -0.97 4.92
N VAL A 68 -4.76 0.27 5.40
CA VAL A 68 -3.99 0.60 6.61
C VAL A 68 -4.83 1.33 7.66
N THR A 69 -4.40 1.22 8.92
CA THR A 69 -4.94 1.99 10.04
C THR A 69 -3.83 2.72 10.77
N LYS A 70 -4.15 3.91 11.27
CA LYS A 70 -3.25 4.62 12.17
C LYS A 70 -3.15 3.84 13.49
N GLN A 71 -1.94 3.76 14.04
CA GLN A 71 -1.69 3.27 15.40
C GLN A 71 -1.44 4.45 16.35
#